data_AF-A0A961XUI3-F1
#
_entry.id   AF-A0A961XUI3-F1
#
_cell.length_a   1.000
_cell.length_b   1.000
_cell.length_c   1.000
_cell.angle_alpha   90.00
_cell.angle_beta   90.00
_cell.angle_gamma   90.00
#
_symmetry.space_group_name_H-M   'P 1'
#
loop_
_entity.id
_entity.type
_entity.pdbx_description
1 polymer ?
#
loop_
_entity_poly.entity_id
_entity_poly.type
_entity_poly.pdbx_seq_one_letter_code
_entity_poly.pdbx_strand_id
1 'polypeptide(L)'
;MSETDGHPQRQVLIKFTLLVALLACYFAYLSYKYDLATGGIASALTWSFFVLCTPVADAGFLLDFPLRLIFGIRMVISEIAVWVIAITLNAMSLTWFPNYYDKTLLTSVLHQILTHPWPYWGIIGLSMIGTFLSIRFGDELMDVIHHRDRSLFHKHGLKFEIVVVVFLV
;
A
#
# COMPACT_ATOMS: atom_id res chain seq x y z
N MET A 1 34.63 -8.81 -11.06
CA MET A 1 33.64 -8.18 -10.17
C MET A 1 32.35 -8.11 -10.98
N SER A 2 31.47 -9.10 -10.84
CA SER A 2 30.32 -9.27 -11.74
C SER A 2 29.25 -8.26 -11.39
N GLU A 3 29.06 -7.26 -12.25
CA GLU A 3 27.84 -6.45 -12.27
C GLU A 3 26.67 -7.40 -12.56
N THR A 4 25.87 -7.68 -11.54
CA THR A 4 24.58 -8.32 -11.73
C THR A 4 23.61 -7.24 -12.23
N ASP A 5 23.43 -7.18 -13.54
CA ASP A 5 22.25 -6.62 -14.18
C ASP A 5 21.02 -7.41 -13.70
N GLY A 6 20.50 -7.01 -12.55
CA GLY A 6 19.30 -7.59 -11.98
C GLY A 6 18.11 -7.17 -12.82
N HIS A 7 17.58 -8.10 -13.63
CA HIS A 7 16.28 -7.96 -14.29
C HIS A 7 15.27 -7.25 -13.34
N PRO A 8 14.66 -6.12 -13.76
CA PRO A 8 13.78 -5.30 -12.91
C PRO A 8 12.69 -6.12 -12.19
N GLN A 9 12.20 -7.16 -12.86
CA GLN A 9 11.20 -8.10 -12.32
C GLN A 9 11.69 -8.89 -11.10
N ARG A 10 12.96 -9.32 -11.08
CA ARG A 10 13.51 -10.11 -9.97
C ARG A 10 13.62 -9.28 -8.69
N GLN A 11 13.97 -8.00 -8.83
CA GLN A 11 14.05 -7.09 -7.69
C GLN A 11 12.66 -6.84 -7.07
N VAL A 12 11.63 -6.64 -7.90
CA VAL A 12 10.23 -6.48 -7.45
C VAL A 12 9.74 -7.74 -6.73
N LEU A 13 10.00 -8.92 -7.29
CA LEU A 13 9.62 -10.20 -6.69
C LEU A 13 10.29 -10.42 -5.33
N ILE A 14 11.57 -10.05 -5.18
CA ILE A 14 12.27 -10.14 -3.89
C ILE A 14 11.63 -9.20 -2.86
N LYS A 15 11.37 -7.94 -3.22
CA LYS A 15 10.69 -6.97 -2.33
C LYS A 15 9.31 -7.47 -1.89
N PHE A 16 8.52 -8.01 -2.82
CA PHE A 16 7.21 -8.62 -2.53
C PHE A 16 7.34 -9.81 -1.59
N THR A 17 8.28 -10.72 -1.86
CA THR A 17 8.49 -11.91 -1.02
C THR A 17 8.92 -11.53 0.40
N LEU A 18 9.80 -10.54 0.54
CA LEU A 18 10.20 -10.03 1.86
C LEU A 18 9.03 -9.38 2.60
N LEU A 19 8.18 -8.62 1.91
CA LEU A 19 6.99 -8.03 2.51
C LEU A 19 6.00 -9.10 2.99
N VAL A 20 5.74 -10.11 2.16
CA VAL A 20 4.89 -11.25 2.52
C VAL A 20 5.48 -12.02 3.71
N ALA A 21 6.80 -12.25 3.72
CA ALA A 21 7.47 -12.91 4.85
C ALA A 21 7.36 -12.09 6.15
N LEU A 22 7.52 -10.77 6.08
CA LEU A 22 7.33 -9.87 7.21
C LEU A 22 5.90 -9.95 7.75
N LEU A 23 4.90 -9.89 6.87
CA LEU A 23 3.50 -10.00 7.25
C LEU A 23 3.17 -11.39 7.83
N ALA A 24 3.74 -12.46 7.26
CA ALA A 24 3.57 -13.81 7.76
C ALA A 24 4.19 -13.99 9.16
N CYS A 25 5.37 -13.42 9.41
CA CYS A 25 5.98 -13.38 10.74
C CYS A 25 5.13 -12.59 11.73
N TYR A 26 4.60 -11.43 11.31
CA TYR A 26 3.71 -10.62 12.14
C TYR A 26 2.41 -11.36 12.50
N PHE A 27 1.79 -12.02 11.51
CA PHE A 27 0.62 -12.86 11.70
C PHE A 27 0.91 -14.05 12.61
N ALA A 28 2.05 -14.72 12.46
CA ALA A 28 2.46 -15.82 13.32
C ALA A 28 2.66 -15.35 14.78
N TYR A 29 3.29 -14.19 14.97
CA TYR A 29 3.44 -13.56 16.28
C TYR A 29 2.08 -13.24 16.93
N LEU A 30 1.16 -12.63 16.18
CA LEU A 30 -0.18 -12.31 16.68
C LEU A 30 -1.01 -13.56 16.98
N SER A 31 -0.91 -14.58 16.13
CA SER A 31 -1.60 -15.86 16.30
C SER A 31 -1.10 -16.60 17.54
N TYR A 32 0.20 -16.57 17.81
CA TYR A 32 0.78 -17.12 19.03
C TYR A 32 0.31 -16.38 20.29
N LYS A 33 0.10 -15.06 20.20
CA LYS A 33 -0.28 -14.21 21.34
C LYS A 33 -1.78 -14.20 21.63
N TYR A 34 -2.64 -14.24 20.61
CA TYR A 34 -4.07 -13.93 20.75
C TYR A 34 -5.03 -14.99 20.18
N ASP A 35 -4.51 -16.15 19.74
CA ASP A 35 -5.20 -17.19 18.96
C ASP A 35 -5.25 -16.91 17.44
N LEU A 36 -5.38 -17.98 16.64
CA LEU A 36 -5.31 -17.94 15.17
C LEU A 36 -6.39 -17.03 14.56
N ALA A 37 -7.63 -17.10 15.06
CA ALA A 37 -8.74 -16.31 14.53
C ALA A 37 -8.52 -14.80 14.79
N THR A 38 -8.15 -14.47 16.03
CA THR A 38 -7.83 -13.09 16.42
C THR A 38 -6.61 -12.57 15.68
N GLY A 39 -5.57 -13.38 15.55
CA GLY A 39 -4.35 -13.02 14.83
C GLY A 39 -4.62 -12.72 13.36
N GLY A 40 -5.51 -13.48 12.71
CA GLY A 40 -5.91 -13.25 11.32
C GLY A 40 -6.65 -11.94 11.13
N ILE A 41 -7.67 -11.69 11.95
CA ILE A 41 -8.45 -10.46 11.88
C ILE A 41 -7.58 -9.25 12.22
N ALA A 42 -6.78 -9.32 13.29
CA ALA A 42 -5.86 -8.24 13.65
C ALA A 42 -4.85 -7.94 12.54
N SER A 43 -4.29 -8.97 11.89
CA SER A 43 -3.36 -8.78 10.76
C SER A 43 -4.03 -8.14 9.55
N ALA A 44 -5.26 -8.56 9.23
CA ALA A 44 -6.06 -7.96 8.15
C ALA A 44 -6.41 -6.50 8.45
N LEU A 45 -6.76 -6.18 9.70
CA LEU A 45 -7.00 -4.82 10.15
C LEU A 45 -5.72 -3.97 10.07
N THR A 46 -4.58 -4.50 10.52
CA THR A 46 -3.27 -3.84 10.37
C THR A 46 -2.94 -3.54 8.92
N TRP A 47 -3.15 -4.49 8.01
CA TRP A 47 -2.98 -4.25 6.58
C TRP A 47 -3.92 -3.14 6.08
N SER A 48 -5.20 -3.19 6.46
CA SER A 48 -6.18 -2.16 6.06
C SER A 48 -5.84 -0.77 6.60
N PHE A 49 -5.19 -0.66 7.76
CA PHE A 49 -4.68 0.61 8.29
C PHE A 49 -3.67 1.24 7.33
N PHE A 50 -2.72 0.46 6.80
CA PHE A 50 -1.75 1.00 5.84
C PHE A 50 -2.44 1.47 4.54
N VAL A 51 -3.39 0.69 4.03
CA VAL A 51 -4.14 1.07 2.81
C VAL A 51 -4.93 2.37 3.01
N LEU A 52 -5.62 2.52 4.14
CA LEU A 52 -6.55 3.63 4.36
C LEU A 52 -5.93 4.88 4.99
N CYS A 53 -4.85 4.73 5.76
CA CYS A 53 -4.31 5.80 6.59
C CYS A 53 -2.89 6.24 6.20
N THR A 54 -2.26 5.61 5.20
CA THR A 54 -0.96 6.06 4.69
C THR A 54 -1.04 6.41 3.20
N PRO A 55 -0.57 7.60 2.77
CA PRO A 55 -0.60 8.04 1.37
C PRO A 55 0.50 7.33 0.55
N VAL A 56 0.51 6.01 0.59
CA VAL A 56 1.48 5.15 -0.08
C VAL A 56 0.73 4.35 -1.13
N ALA A 57 0.96 4.67 -2.40
CA ALA A 57 0.40 3.94 -3.54
C ALA A 57 0.71 2.43 -3.54
N ASP A 58 1.75 2.04 -2.79
CA ASP A 58 2.17 0.65 -2.59
C ASP A 58 1.73 0.06 -1.22
N ALA A 59 0.96 0.75 -0.38
CA ALA A 59 0.43 0.14 0.85
C ALA A 59 -0.52 -1.03 0.51
N GLY A 60 -1.19 -0.92 -0.64
CA GLY A 60 -1.96 -2.00 -1.25
C GLY A 60 -1.11 -3.10 -1.91
N PHE A 61 0.21 -2.93 -2.05
CA PHE A 61 1.10 -3.78 -2.86
C PHE A 61 0.94 -5.29 -2.61
N LEU A 62 0.61 -5.69 -1.39
CA LEU A 62 0.39 -7.10 -1.03
C LEU A 62 -0.73 -7.75 -1.85
N LEU A 63 -1.83 -7.05 -2.10
CA LEU A 63 -2.94 -7.52 -2.94
C LEU A 63 -2.91 -6.91 -4.34
N ASP A 64 -2.45 -5.67 -4.45
CA ASP A 64 -2.35 -4.95 -5.72
C ASP A 64 -1.42 -5.65 -6.72
N PHE A 65 -0.27 -6.16 -6.28
CA PHE A 65 0.66 -6.92 -7.14
C PHE A 65 0.07 -8.22 -7.70
N PRO A 66 -0.49 -9.15 -6.89
CA PRO A 66 -1.08 -10.38 -7.42
C PRO A 66 -2.32 -10.12 -8.28
N LEU A 67 -3.14 -9.12 -7.94
CA LEU A 67 -4.28 -8.73 -8.78
C LEU A 67 -3.81 -8.25 -10.16
N ARG A 68 -2.76 -7.44 -10.22
CA ARG A 68 -2.16 -7.01 -11.50
C ARG A 68 -1.56 -8.17 -12.29
N LEU A 69 -0.89 -9.11 -11.63
CA LEU A 69 -0.28 -10.26 -12.29
C LEU A 69 -1.31 -11.23 -12.88
N ILE A 70 -2.41 -11.46 -12.17
CA ILE A 70 -3.46 -12.41 -12.59
C ILE A 70 -4.40 -11.78 -13.62
N PHE A 71 -4.82 -10.52 -13.42
CA PHE A 71 -5.83 -9.88 -14.25
C PHE A 71 -5.27 -8.91 -15.31
N GLY A 72 -3.98 -8.54 -15.24
CA GLY A 72 -3.36 -7.61 -16.20
C GLY A 72 -3.98 -6.21 -16.20
N ILE A 73 -4.60 -5.79 -15.09
CA ILE A 73 -5.33 -4.53 -14.97
C ILE A 73 -4.41 -3.33 -14.69
N ARG A 74 -4.89 -2.12 -14.99
CA ARG A 74 -4.19 -0.86 -14.69
C ARG A 74 -4.04 -0.66 -13.18
N MET A 75 -2.95 0.01 -12.77
CA MET A 75 -2.62 0.30 -11.37
C MET A 75 -3.74 1.00 -10.60
N VAL A 76 -4.43 1.97 -11.23
CA VAL A 76 -5.57 2.64 -10.60
C VAL A 76 -6.71 1.68 -10.27
N ILE A 77 -6.99 0.70 -11.14
CA ILE A 77 -8.12 -0.23 -10.96
C ILE A 77 -7.82 -1.19 -9.82
N SER A 78 -6.59 -1.71 -9.77
CA SER A 78 -6.16 -2.61 -8.71
C SER A 78 -6.09 -1.87 -7.36
N GLU A 79 -5.69 -0.60 -7.33
CA GLU A 79 -5.72 0.20 -6.11
C GLU A 79 -7.15 0.46 -5.62
N ILE A 80 -8.09 0.77 -6.52
CA ILE A 80 -9.51 0.90 -6.15
C ILE A 80 -10.03 -0.39 -5.54
N ALA A 81 -9.69 -1.55 -6.14
CA ALA A 81 -10.11 -2.84 -5.62
C ALA A 81 -9.55 -3.08 -4.20
N VAL A 82 -8.28 -2.75 -3.97
CA VAL A 82 -7.64 -2.87 -2.66
C VAL A 82 -8.29 -1.96 -1.62
N TRP A 83 -8.59 -0.71 -1.98
CA TRP A 83 -9.34 0.22 -1.13
C TRP A 83 -10.72 -0.30 -0.77
N VAL A 84 -11.48 -0.82 -1.76
CA VAL A 84 -12.81 -1.41 -1.53
C VAL A 84 -12.72 -2.59 -0.56
N ILE A 85 -11.73 -3.46 -0.72
CA ILE A 85 -11.52 -4.60 0.19
C ILE A 85 -11.20 -4.09 1.61
N ALA A 86 -10.31 -3.12 1.75
CA ALA A 86 -9.93 -2.56 3.04
C ALA A 86 -11.11 -1.88 3.75
N ILE A 87 -11.92 -1.10 3.04
CA ILE A 87 -13.15 -0.48 3.58
C ILE A 87 -14.15 -1.56 4.00
N THR A 88 -14.36 -2.57 3.15
CA THR A 88 -15.32 -3.66 3.41
C THR A 88 -14.91 -4.45 4.65
N LEU A 89 -13.63 -4.80 4.78
CA LEU A 89 -13.10 -5.50 5.95
C LEU A 89 -13.32 -4.70 7.24
N ASN A 90 -13.12 -3.37 7.20
CA ASN A 90 -13.37 -2.52 8.36
C ASN A 90 -14.85 -2.39 8.69
N ALA A 91 -15.72 -2.22 7.69
CA ALA A 91 -17.16 -2.17 7.91
C ALA A 91 -17.71 -3.47 8.53
N MET A 92 -17.25 -4.64 8.05
CA MET A 92 -17.60 -5.94 8.62
C MET A 92 -17.03 -6.11 10.03
N SER A 93 -15.77 -5.72 10.25
CA SER A 93 -15.12 -5.88 11.56
C SER A 93 -15.73 -4.97 12.62
N LEU A 94 -16.13 -3.74 12.28
CA LEU A 94 -16.81 -2.83 13.20
C LEU A 94 -18.20 -3.33 13.62
N THR A 95 -18.92 -4.00 12.72
CA THR A 95 -20.29 -4.46 12.98
C THR A 95 -20.35 -5.79 13.73
N TRP A 96 -19.45 -6.72 13.44
CA TRP A 96 -19.47 -8.05 14.04
C TRP A 96 -18.44 -8.26 15.15
N PHE A 97 -17.29 -7.59 15.08
CA PHE A 97 -16.18 -7.88 15.98
C PHE A 97 -15.36 -6.63 16.40
N PRO A 98 -16.00 -5.61 17.00
CA PRO A 98 -15.30 -4.39 17.42
C PRO A 98 -14.17 -4.67 18.44
N ASN A 99 -14.30 -5.74 19.24
CA ASN A 99 -13.32 -6.14 20.26
C ASN A 99 -11.93 -6.51 19.71
N TYR A 100 -11.80 -6.79 18.40
CA TYR A 100 -10.49 -7.09 17.80
C TYR A 100 -9.64 -5.85 17.56
N TYR A 101 -10.25 -4.66 17.56
CA TYR A 101 -9.52 -3.43 17.38
C TYR A 101 -8.61 -3.09 18.58
N ASP A 102 -8.94 -3.54 19.79
CA ASP A 102 -8.18 -3.20 21.01
C ASP A 102 -6.94 -4.07 21.26
N LYS A 103 -6.58 -4.95 20.32
CA LYS A 103 -5.48 -5.91 20.50
C LYS A 103 -4.08 -5.33 20.26
N THR A 104 -3.99 -4.30 19.42
CA THR A 104 -2.72 -3.65 19.06
C THR A 104 -2.89 -2.14 19.01
N LEU A 105 -1.79 -1.40 19.14
CA LEU A 105 -1.81 0.06 19.01
C LEU A 105 -2.33 0.50 17.63
N LEU A 106 -1.89 -0.17 16.55
CA LEU A 106 -2.32 0.17 15.19
C LEU A 106 -3.82 -0.03 15.00
N THR A 107 -4.34 -1.18 15.43
CA THR A 107 -5.77 -1.47 15.32
C THR A 107 -6.61 -0.56 16.22
N SER A 108 -6.11 -0.19 17.40
CA SER A 108 -6.83 0.72 18.30
C SER A 108 -6.90 2.14 17.72
N VAL A 109 -5.81 2.62 17.13
CA VAL A 109 -5.79 3.89 16.38
C VAL A 109 -6.72 3.83 15.17
N LEU A 110 -6.69 2.73 14.39
CA LEU A 110 -7.62 2.53 13.27
C LEU A 110 -9.07 2.63 13.73
N HIS A 111 -9.41 2.02 14.87
CA HIS A 111 -10.75 2.11 15.44
C HIS A 111 -11.15 3.55 15.74
N GLN A 112 -10.27 4.29 16.41
CA GLN A 112 -10.51 5.70 16.73
C GLN A 112 -10.69 6.55 15.48
N ILE A 113 -9.89 6.30 14.43
CA ILE A 113 -10.03 6.99 13.14
C ILE A 113 -11.40 6.70 12.52
N LEU A 114 -11.87 5.46 12.56
CA LEU A 114 -13.12 5.06 11.93
C LEU A 114 -14.36 5.54 12.70
N THR A 115 -14.33 5.52 14.04
CA THR A 115 -15.48 5.85 14.89
C THR A 115 -15.65 7.34 15.18
N HIS A 116 -14.58 8.14 15.07
CA HIS A 116 -14.60 9.57 15.30
C HIS A 116 -14.36 10.36 13.99
N PRO A 117 -15.43 10.77 13.28
CA PRO A 117 -15.31 11.32 11.92
C PRO A 117 -14.53 12.64 11.85
N TRP A 118 -14.72 13.54 12.82
CA TRP A 118 -14.00 14.82 12.89
C TRP A 118 -13.01 14.82 14.06
N PRO A 119 -11.70 15.05 13.85
CA PRO A 119 -10.98 15.40 12.60
C PRO A 119 -10.40 14.20 11.83
N TYR A 120 -10.51 12.97 12.33
CA TYR A 120 -9.67 11.85 11.88
C TYR A 120 -9.99 11.32 10.48
N TRP A 121 -11.20 11.50 9.95
CA TRP A 121 -11.45 11.16 8.54
C TRP A 121 -10.65 12.03 7.57
N GLY A 122 -10.12 13.16 8.02
CA GLY A 122 -9.12 13.93 7.29
C GLY A 122 -7.88 13.09 6.94
N ILE A 123 -7.48 12.15 7.82
CA ILE A 123 -6.35 11.23 7.55
C ILE A 123 -6.69 10.32 6.36
N ILE A 124 -7.89 9.72 6.34
CA ILE A 124 -8.33 8.86 5.24
C ILE A 124 -8.46 9.67 3.94
N GLY A 125 -9.03 10.87 4.01
CA GLY A 125 -9.16 11.75 2.84
C GLY A 125 -7.82 12.18 2.27
N LEU A 126 -6.87 12.61 3.13
CA LEU A 126 -5.51 12.95 2.72
C LEU A 126 -4.77 11.73 2.16
N SER A 127 -4.94 10.56 2.78
CA SER A 127 -4.40 9.29 2.30
C SER A 127 -4.92 8.96 0.90
N MET A 128 -6.23 9.02 0.69
CA MET A 128 -6.87 8.80 -0.59
C MET A 128 -6.33 9.75 -1.67
N ILE A 129 -6.30 11.06 -1.37
CA ILE A 129 -5.77 12.06 -2.31
C ILE A 129 -4.31 11.76 -2.63
N GLY A 130 -3.48 11.49 -1.62
CA GLY A 130 -2.05 11.19 -1.80
C GLY A 130 -1.83 9.95 -2.67
N THR A 131 -2.52 8.84 -2.38
CA THR A 131 -2.41 7.57 -3.12
C THR A 131 -2.83 7.75 -4.58
N PHE A 132 -4.02 8.30 -4.84
CA PHE A 132 -4.50 8.43 -6.22
C PHE A 132 -3.74 9.47 -7.03
N LEU A 133 -3.32 10.56 -6.40
CA LEU A 133 -2.50 11.58 -7.04
C LEU A 133 -1.10 11.02 -7.38
N SER A 134 -0.51 10.24 -6.47
CA SER A 134 0.77 9.55 -6.69
C SER A 134 0.70 8.56 -7.84
N ILE A 135 -0.37 7.76 -7.94
CA ILE A 135 -0.55 6.82 -9.05
C ILE A 135 -0.73 7.58 -10.37
N ARG A 136 -1.58 8.61 -10.40
CA ARG A 136 -1.81 9.38 -11.62
C ARG A 136 -0.53 10.07 -12.09
N PHE A 137 0.22 10.71 -11.19
CA PHE A 137 1.52 11.29 -11.55
C PHE A 137 2.55 10.24 -11.93
N GLY A 138 2.56 9.07 -11.28
CA GLY A 138 3.44 7.96 -11.61
C GLY A 138 3.22 7.45 -13.03
N ASP A 139 1.96 7.19 -13.39
CA ASP A 139 1.57 6.77 -14.74
C ASP A 139 1.88 7.87 -15.78
N GLU A 140 1.56 9.13 -15.48
CA GLU A 140 1.78 10.26 -16.40
C GLU A 140 3.27 10.58 -16.60
N LEU A 141 4.09 10.51 -15.56
CA LEU A 141 5.55 10.65 -15.66
C LEU A 141 6.15 9.52 -16.47
N MET A 142 5.69 8.28 -16.28
CA MET A 142 6.18 7.12 -17.03
C MET A 142 5.85 7.26 -18.52
N ASP A 143 4.62 7.68 -18.85
CA ASP A 143 4.20 7.91 -20.24
C ASP A 143 4.97 9.05 -20.89
N VAL A 144 5.23 10.15 -20.16
CA VAL A 144 6.03 11.28 -20.66
C VAL A 144 7.49 10.86 -20.83
N ILE A 145 8.10 10.13 -19.90
CA ILE A 145 9.47 9.63 -20.05
C ILE A 145 9.57 8.68 -21.25
N HIS A 146 8.60 7.77 -21.43
CA HIS A 146 8.60 6.84 -22.56
C HIS A 146 8.43 7.55 -23.91
N HIS A 147 7.63 8.62 -23.96
CA HIS A 147 7.50 9.47 -25.15
C HIS A 147 8.74 10.38 -25.36
N ARG A 148 9.37 10.81 -24.27
CA ARG A 148 10.55 11.67 -24.28
C ARG A 148 11.82 10.89 -24.61
N ASP A 149 11.91 9.61 -24.28
CA ASP A 149 13.02 8.71 -24.64
C ASP A 149 13.13 8.46 -26.15
N ARG A 150 12.04 8.65 -26.92
CA ARG A 150 12.12 8.71 -28.39
C ARG A 150 12.83 9.95 -28.93
N SER A 151 12.98 11.03 -28.16
CA SER A 151 13.61 12.29 -28.60
C SER A 151 14.82 12.75 -27.78
N LEU A 152 15.06 12.20 -26.59
CA LEU A 152 16.03 12.72 -25.62
C LEU A 152 16.98 11.65 -25.07
N PHE A 153 17.49 10.80 -25.95
CA PHE A 153 18.47 9.77 -25.61
C PHE A 153 19.78 10.28 -24.97
N HIS A 154 19.99 11.58 -24.69
CA HIS A 154 21.36 12.08 -24.51
C HIS A 154 21.71 13.14 -23.46
N LYS A 155 20.91 13.60 -22.47
CA LYS A 155 21.56 14.50 -21.48
C LYS A 155 21.07 14.80 -20.06
N HIS A 156 19.87 14.48 -19.57
CA HIS A 156 19.44 15.07 -18.28
C HIS A 156 18.58 14.19 -17.34
N GLY A 157 18.94 12.91 -17.15
CA GLY A 157 18.20 11.98 -16.28
C GLY A 157 18.23 12.29 -14.77
N LEU A 158 19.21 13.05 -14.27
CA LEU A 158 19.46 13.10 -12.81
C LEU A 158 18.76 14.24 -12.06
N LYS A 159 18.24 15.28 -12.74
CA LYS A 159 17.80 16.52 -12.05
C LYS A 159 16.33 16.52 -11.60
N PHE A 160 15.50 15.63 -12.15
CA PHE A 160 14.06 15.60 -11.83
C PHE A 160 13.71 14.73 -10.62
N GLU A 161 14.52 13.72 -10.31
CA GLU A 161 14.28 12.79 -9.20
C GLU A 161 14.38 13.49 -7.82
N ILE A 162 15.23 14.52 -7.70
CA ILE A 162 15.43 15.27 -6.45
C ILE A 162 14.23 16.18 -6.11
N VAL A 163 13.50 16.69 -7.10
CA VAL A 163 12.39 17.62 -6.87
C VAL A 163 11.16 16.91 -6.28
N VAL A 164 10.93 15.65 -6.66
CA VAL A 164 9.80 14.86 -6.17
C VAL A 164 10.00 14.42 -4.72
N VAL A 165 11.24 14.09 -4.32
CA VAL A 165 11.57 13.71 -2.95
C VAL A 165 11.40 14.88 -1.97
N VAL A 166 11.70 16.12 -2.41
CA VAL A 166 11.56 17.33 -1.57
C VAL A 166 10.11 17.75 -1.37
N PHE A 167 9.20 17.40 -2.29
CA PHE A 167 7.78 17.74 -2.16
C PHE A 167 7.00 16.73 -1.27
N LEU A 168 7.59 15.57 -0.98
CA LEU A 168 6.97 14.47 -0.23
C LEU A 168 7.46 14.35 1.23
N VAL A 169 8.40 15.21 1.67
CA VAL A 169 8.92 15.29 3.05
C VAL A 169 8.37 16.50 3.77
#